data_AF-A0A9E2JYE8-F1
#
_entry.id   AF-A0A9E2JYE8-F1
#
_cell.length_a   1.000
_cell.length_b   1.000
_cell.length_c   1.000
_cell.angle_alpha   90.00
_cell.angle_beta   90.00
_cell.angle_gamma   90.00
#
_symmetry.space_group_name_H-M   'P 1'
#
loop_
_entity.id
_entity.type
_entity.pdbx_description
1 polymer ?
#
loop_
_entity_poly.entity_id
_entity_poly.type
_entity_poly.pdbx_seq_one_letter_code
_entity_poly.pdbx_strand_id
1 'polypeptide(L)'
;MPKILCTRWGLAGLLVSACGLVMAQNTPWMPELTRHYLSQCNRGLVAQGFGASKAQSICGCLAPRLSQEFGIEEFDAMQAAHINPEGALIDRRLYRVVRACLQGNAALIRRLN
;
A
#
# COMPACT_ATOMS: atom_id res chain seq x y z
N MET A 1 3.66 -11.26 4.57
CA MET A 1 4.18 -12.49 5.21
C MET A 1 5.70 -12.40 5.18
N PRO A 2 6.39 -12.23 6.32
CA PRO A 2 7.85 -12.19 6.31
C PRO A 2 8.40 -13.58 5.97
N LYS A 3 9.29 -13.66 4.98
CA LYS A 3 10.04 -14.88 4.67
C LYS A 3 11.27 -14.90 5.57
N ILE A 4 11.27 -15.82 6.53
CA ILE A 4 12.39 -16.03 7.46
C ILE A 4 13.40 -16.92 6.74
N LEU A 5 14.58 -16.38 6.43
CA LEU A 5 15.72 -17.14 5.93
C LEU A 5 16.78 -17.21 7.05
N CYS A 6 16.83 -18.35 7.73
CA CYS A 6 17.84 -18.63 8.75
C CYS A 6 19.04 -19.33 8.11
N THR A 7 20.17 -18.62 7.95
CA THR A 7 21.44 -19.23 7.54
C THR A 7 22.21 -19.67 8.78
N ARG A 8 22.31 -20.98 9.00
CA ARG A 8 22.96 -21.59 10.18
C ARG A 8 24.46 -21.71 9.96
N TRP A 9 25.25 -20.82 10.54
CA TRP A 9 26.71 -21.00 10.67
C TRP A 9 27.03 -21.46 12.09
N GLY A 10 27.56 -22.66 12.21
CA GLY A 10 27.91 -23.27 13.49
C GLY A 10 29.36 -22.98 13.87
N LEU A 11 29.57 -22.23 14.95
CA LEU A 11 30.80 -22.25 15.74
C LEU A 11 30.41 -22.28 17.22
N ALA A 12 31.17 -23.06 17.98
CA ALA A 12 30.87 -23.54 19.32
C ALA A 12 30.48 -22.43 20.32
N GLY A 13 29.46 -22.71 21.14
CA GLY A 13 29.45 -22.28 22.55
C GLY A 13 28.59 -21.09 22.97
N LEU A 14 28.08 -20.25 22.07
CA LEU A 14 27.17 -19.15 22.44
C LEU A 14 26.15 -18.88 21.33
N LEU A 15 24.94 -19.42 21.48
CA LEU A 15 23.81 -19.16 20.59
C LEU A 15 23.22 -17.78 20.87
N VAL A 16 23.94 -16.72 20.49
CA VAL A 16 23.30 -15.42 20.29
C VAL A 16 22.53 -15.51 18.98
N SER A 17 21.26 -15.93 19.08
CA SER A 17 20.32 -15.84 17.96
C SER A 17 20.01 -14.36 17.73
N ALA A 18 20.91 -13.65 17.06
CA ALA A 18 20.61 -12.35 16.48
C ALA A 18 19.68 -12.60 15.29
N CYS A 19 18.39 -12.80 15.57
CA CYS A 19 17.34 -12.68 14.58
C CYS A 19 17.31 -11.20 14.16
N GLY A 20 18.22 -10.83 13.25
CA GLY A 20 18.19 -9.54 12.61
C GLY A 20 16.87 -9.44 11.87
N LEU A 21 15.96 -8.60 12.37
CA LEU A 21 14.82 -8.13 11.62
C LEU A 21 15.39 -7.39 10.40
N VAL A 22 15.58 -8.11 9.29
CA VAL A 22 15.60 -7.48 7.98
C VAL A 22 14.19 -6.93 7.82
N MET A 23 14.01 -5.69 8.25
CA MET A 23 12.88 -4.89 7.83
C MET A 23 12.96 -4.92 6.31
N ALA A 24 12.06 -5.66 5.67
CA ALA A 24 11.88 -5.58 4.24
C ALA A 24 11.52 -4.11 3.98
N GLN A 25 12.53 -3.33 3.58
CA GLN A 25 12.33 -1.94 3.22
C GLN A 25 11.66 -2.00 1.86
N ASN A 26 10.39 -1.59 1.83
CA ASN A 26 9.65 -1.49 0.59
C ASN A 26 10.40 -0.56 -0.36
N THR A 27 10.76 -1.04 -1.55
CA THR A 27 11.43 -0.20 -2.54
C THR A 27 10.50 0.96 -2.90
N PRO A 28 10.94 2.22 -2.73
CA PRO A 28 10.08 3.38 -2.97
C PRO A 28 9.64 3.44 -4.43
N TRP A 29 8.43 3.94 -4.67
CA TRP A 29 7.93 4.10 -6.03
C TRP A 29 8.79 5.09 -6.82
N MET A 30 9.09 4.75 -8.06
CA MET A 30 9.72 5.68 -8.98
C MET A 30 8.78 6.87 -9.25
N PRO A 31 9.32 8.09 -9.52
CA PRO A 31 8.51 9.27 -9.84
C PRO A 31 7.53 9.04 -11.00
N GLU A 32 7.93 8.27 -12.00
CA GLU A 32 7.12 7.90 -13.17
C GLU A 32 5.90 7.07 -12.75
N LEU A 33 6.10 6.09 -11.87
CA LEU A 33 5.04 5.23 -11.35
C LEU A 33 4.02 6.03 -10.54
N THR A 34 4.51 6.95 -9.71
CA THR A 34 3.65 7.84 -8.90
C THR A 34 2.80 8.75 -9.80
N ARG A 35 3.41 9.35 -10.83
CA ARG A 35 2.69 10.17 -11.82
C ARG A 35 1.65 9.36 -12.59
N HIS A 36 2.01 8.13 -12.97
CA HIS A 36 1.11 7.22 -13.65
C HIS A 36 -0.10 6.86 -12.77
N TYR A 37 0.14 6.48 -11.52
CA TYR A 37 -0.91 6.21 -10.54
C TYR A 37 -1.84 7.41 -10.36
N LEU A 38 -1.28 8.62 -10.14
CA LEU A 38 -2.07 9.84 -9.98
C LEU A 38 -2.95 10.12 -11.21
N SER A 39 -2.42 9.93 -12.41
CA SER A 39 -3.18 10.12 -13.65
C SER A 39 -4.33 9.11 -13.79
N GLN A 40 -4.08 7.84 -13.49
CA GLN A 40 -5.11 6.80 -13.55
C GLN A 40 -6.19 7.00 -12.49
N CYS A 41 -5.78 7.23 -11.24
CA CYS A 41 -6.69 7.47 -10.13
C CYS A 41 -7.61 8.67 -10.43
N ASN A 42 -7.06 9.80 -10.89
CA ASN A 42 -7.87 10.97 -11.23
C ASN A 42 -8.91 10.66 -12.31
N ARG A 43 -8.49 10.01 -13.40
CA ARG A 43 -9.39 9.64 -14.49
C ARG A 43 -10.48 8.67 -14.03
N GLY A 44 -10.12 7.67 -13.24
CA GLY A 44 -11.06 6.69 -12.68
C GLY A 44 -12.11 7.35 -11.80
N LEU A 45 -11.71 8.21 -10.86
CA LEU A 45 -12.66 8.90 -9.99
C LEU A 45 -13.56 9.88 -10.75
N VAL A 46 -13.01 10.62 -11.71
CA VAL A 46 -13.84 11.49 -12.56
C VAL A 46 -14.87 10.68 -13.36
N ALA A 47 -14.47 9.53 -13.92
CA ALA A 47 -15.39 8.63 -14.63
C ALA A 47 -16.47 8.05 -13.71
N GLN A 48 -16.19 7.86 -12.43
CA GLN A 48 -17.17 7.47 -11.41
C GLN A 48 -18.07 8.64 -10.95
N GLY A 49 -17.97 9.82 -11.57
CA GLY A 49 -18.79 10.99 -11.28
C GLY A 49 -18.31 11.81 -10.08
N PHE A 50 -17.04 11.71 -9.69
CA PHE A 50 -16.44 12.67 -8.77
C PHE A 50 -16.03 13.94 -9.53
N GLY A 51 -16.21 15.11 -8.92
CA GLY A 51 -15.66 16.34 -9.48
C GLY A 51 -14.13 16.30 -9.53
N ALA A 52 -13.52 16.93 -10.55
CA ALA A 52 -12.07 16.88 -10.78
C ALA A 52 -11.25 17.32 -9.55
N SER A 53 -11.67 18.38 -8.86
CA SER A 53 -11.00 18.84 -7.63
C SER A 53 -11.07 17.80 -6.51
N LYS A 54 -12.20 17.10 -6.37
CA LYS A 54 -12.36 16.03 -5.36
C LYS A 54 -11.52 14.81 -5.71
N ALA A 55 -11.49 14.42 -6.99
CA ALA A 55 -10.63 13.36 -7.48
C ALA A 55 -9.16 13.65 -7.17
N GLN A 56 -8.69 14.87 -7.50
CA GLN A 56 -7.32 15.30 -7.25
C GLN A 56 -6.98 15.29 -5.76
N SER A 57 -7.89 15.75 -4.91
CA SER A 57 -7.71 15.71 -3.44
C SER A 57 -7.59 14.28 -2.92
N ILE A 58 -8.45 13.36 -3.36
CA ILE A 58 -8.41 11.94 -2.93
C ILE A 58 -7.12 11.28 -3.42
N CYS A 59 -6.83 11.35 -4.73
CA CYS A 59 -5.66 10.72 -5.33
C CYS A 59 -4.34 11.30 -4.81
N GLY A 60 -4.30 12.62 -4.57
CA GLY A 60 -3.16 13.31 -3.98
C GLY A 60 -2.88 12.89 -2.53
N CYS A 61 -3.91 12.48 -1.78
CA CYS A 61 -3.71 11.87 -0.48
C CYS A 61 -3.26 10.40 -0.58
N LEU A 62 -3.86 9.63 -1.49
CA LEU A 62 -3.60 8.19 -1.62
C LEU A 62 -2.16 7.91 -2.06
N ALA A 63 -1.70 8.54 -3.14
CA ALA A 63 -0.41 8.25 -3.75
C ALA A 63 0.79 8.22 -2.78
N PRO A 64 1.03 9.27 -1.96
CA PRO A 64 2.17 9.25 -1.03
C PRO A 64 2.02 8.24 0.11
N ARG A 65 0.79 7.91 0.53
CA ARG A 65 0.57 6.92 1.59
C ARG A 65 0.67 5.50 1.06
N LEU A 66 0.20 5.26 -0.16
CA LEU A 66 0.36 3.98 -0.82
C LEU A 66 1.82 3.69 -1.15
N SER A 67 2.59 4.68 -1.58
CA SER A 67 4.03 4.48 -1.82
C SER A 67 4.86 4.24 -0.55
N GLN A 68 4.36 4.69 0.62
CA GLN A 68 4.94 4.35 1.92
C GLN A 68 4.51 2.97 2.39
N GLU A 69 3.24 2.61 2.20
CA GLU A 69 2.71 1.33 2.66
C GLU A 69 3.16 0.19 1.75
N PHE A 70 3.26 0.38 0.43
CA PHE A 70 3.53 -0.66 -0.57
C PHE A 70 4.77 -0.30 -1.38
N GLY A 71 5.74 -1.22 -1.43
CA GLY A 71 6.89 -1.09 -2.32
C GLY A 71 6.50 -1.34 -3.79
N ILE A 72 7.44 -1.10 -4.70
CA ILE A 72 7.27 -1.43 -6.12
C ILE A 72 6.92 -2.92 -6.30
N GLU A 73 7.50 -3.80 -5.48
CA GLU A 73 7.26 -5.24 -5.53
C GLU A 73 5.82 -5.64 -5.21
N GLU A 74 5.11 -4.79 -4.47
CA GLU A 74 3.71 -5.02 -4.06
C GLU A 74 2.73 -4.21 -4.91
N PHE A 75 3.20 -3.40 -5.87
CA PHE A 75 2.37 -2.44 -6.60
C PHE A 75 1.23 -3.11 -7.37
N ASP A 76 1.52 -4.14 -8.17
CA ASP A 76 0.50 -4.84 -8.96
C ASP A 76 -0.50 -5.59 -8.08
N ALA A 77 -0.01 -6.21 -7.00
CA ALA A 77 -0.86 -6.87 -6.03
C ALA A 77 -1.78 -5.86 -5.30
N MET A 78 -1.29 -4.65 -5.02
CA MET A 78 -2.07 -3.57 -4.43
C MET A 78 -3.12 -3.05 -5.42
N GLN A 79 -2.79 -2.93 -6.71
CA GLN A 79 -3.77 -2.50 -7.73
C GLN A 79 -4.91 -3.50 -7.91
N ALA A 80 -4.65 -4.79 -7.71
CA ALA A 80 -5.65 -5.85 -7.76
C ALA A 80 -6.39 -6.07 -6.42
N ALA A 81 -5.99 -5.37 -5.36
CA ALA A 81 -6.56 -5.53 -4.03
C ALA A 81 -7.92 -4.84 -3.90
N HIS A 82 -8.71 -5.30 -2.93
CA HIS A 82 -10.02 -4.74 -2.63
C HIS A 82 -9.94 -3.87 -1.37
N ILE A 83 -10.79 -2.86 -1.27
CA ILE A 83 -10.88 -1.99 -0.10
C ILE A 83 -11.71 -2.69 0.97
N ASN A 84 -11.12 -3.72 1.60
CA ASN A 84 -11.82 -4.61 2.54
C ASN A 84 -11.10 -4.71 3.90
N PRO A 85 -11.71 -4.27 5.02
CA PRO A 85 -11.11 -4.37 6.35
C PRO A 85 -10.97 -5.80 6.87
N GLU A 86 -11.71 -6.75 6.32
CA GLU A 86 -11.72 -8.17 6.70
C GLU A 86 -11.09 -9.07 5.63
N GLY A 87 -10.59 -8.46 4.54
CA GLY A 87 -9.98 -9.17 3.40
C GLY A 87 -8.59 -9.73 3.70
N ALA A 88 -7.85 -10.07 2.64
CA ALA A 88 -6.47 -10.52 2.75
C ALA A 88 -5.56 -9.43 3.35
N LEU A 89 -4.32 -9.78 3.69
CA LEU A 89 -3.38 -8.82 4.30
C LEU A 89 -3.22 -7.55 3.46
N ILE A 90 -3.16 -7.68 2.13
CA ILE A 90 -3.02 -6.54 1.22
C ILE A 90 -4.27 -5.66 1.19
N ASP A 91 -5.46 -6.26 1.19
CA ASP A 91 -6.75 -5.56 1.24
C ASP A 91 -6.87 -4.73 2.51
N ARG A 92 -6.49 -5.31 3.66
CA ARG A 92 -6.56 -4.61 4.96
C ARG A 92 -5.58 -3.44 5.01
N ARG A 93 -4.39 -3.59 4.44
CA ARG A 93 -3.39 -2.51 4.32
C ARG A 93 -3.92 -1.39 3.43
N LEU A 94 -4.49 -1.73 2.27
CA LEU A 94 -5.11 -0.78 1.35
C LEU A 94 -6.28 -0.04 2.04
N TYR A 95 -7.16 -0.77 2.72
CA TYR A 95 -8.27 -0.21 3.50
C TYR A 95 -7.79 0.82 4.53
N ARG A 96 -6.71 0.55 5.28
CA ARG A 96 -6.16 1.51 6.24
C ARG A 96 -5.72 2.81 5.59
N VAL A 97 -5.05 2.74 4.43
CA VAL A 97 -4.62 3.92 3.68
C VAL A 97 -5.81 4.71 3.16
N VAL A 98 -6.77 4.03 2.52
CA VAL A 98 -7.98 4.66 1.97
C VAL A 98 -8.80 5.32 3.08
N ARG A 99 -9.00 4.61 4.20
CA ARG A 99 -9.74 5.14 5.36
C ARG A 99 -9.07 6.40 5.91
N ALA A 100 -7.75 6.45 5.98
CA ALA A 100 -7.02 7.63 6.43
C ALA A 100 -7.25 8.84 5.51
N CYS A 101 -7.24 8.64 4.20
CA CYS A 101 -7.46 9.72 3.23
C CYS A 101 -8.90 10.21 3.16
N LEU A 102 -9.85 9.32 3.42
CA LEU A 102 -11.27 9.66 3.44
C LEU A 102 -11.79 10.01 4.83
N GLN A 103 -10.90 10.17 5.82
CA GLN A 103 -11.23 10.50 7.21
C GLN A 103 -12.30 9.56 7.81
N GLY A 104 -12.29 8.29 7.41
CA GLY A 104 -13.28 7.30 7.86
C GLY A 104 -14.69 7.45 7.27
N ASN A 105 -14.89 8.25 6.22
CA ASN A 105 -16.19 8.35 5.56
C ASN A 105 -16.57 7.04 4.86
N ALA A 106 -17.39 6.22 5.52
CA ALA A 106 -17.80 4.90 5.05
C ALA A 106 -18.62 4.93 3.75
N ALA A 107 -19.32 6.02 3.44
CA ALA A 107 -20.05 6.16 2.18
C ALA A 107 -19.09 6.34 0.99
N LEU A 108 -18.05 7.16 1.17
CA LEU A 108 -17.02 7.35 0.16
C LEU A 108 -16.18 6.08 -0.03
N ILE A 109 -15.81 5.39 1.05
CA ILE A 109 -15.06 4.14 0.98
C ILE A 109 -15.83 3.09 0.16
N ARG A 110 -17.13 2.94 0.41
CA ARG A 110 -17.98 2.01 -0.35
C ARG A 110 -18.15 2.38 -1.81
N ARG A 111 -18.01 3.66 -2.18
CA ARG A 111 -18.10 4.12 -3.58
C ARG A 111 -16.81 3.87 -4.36
N LEU A 112 -15.67 3.79 -3.67
CA LEU A 112 -14.36 3.54 -4.27
C LEU A 112 -14.05 2.06 -4.52
N ASN A 113 -14.79 1.17 -3.86
CA ASN A 113 -14.64 -0.28 -3.96
C ASN A 113 -15.54 -0.83 -5.06
#